data_AF-A0A497PPJ2-F1
#
_entry.id   AF-A0A497PPJ2-F1
#
_cell.length_a   1.000
_cell.length_b   1.000
_cell.length_c   1.000
_cell.angle_alpha   90.00
_cell.angle_beta   90.00
_cell.angle_gamma   90.00
#
_symmetry.space_group_name_H-M   'P 1'
#
loop_
_entity.id
_entity.type
_entity.pdbx_description
1 polymer ?
#
loop_
_entity_poly.entity_id
_entity_poly.type
_entity_poly.pdbx_seq_one_letter_code
_entity_poly.pdbx_strand_id
1 'polypeptide(L)' 'PNELLMWHILRWGVENGYRVYDFGGAGKPDEEYGVRDFKAKFGGKLVCYGRNTCEHAPFLLKISQIGYQLVRRFLSG' A
#
# COMPACT_ATOMS: atom_id res chain seq x y z
N PRO A 1 -15.08 17.29 -5.78
CA PRO A 1 -15.56 16.18 -6.66
C PRO A 1 -15.23 14.79 -6.12
N ASN A 2 -14.00 14.59 -5.63
CA ASN A 2 -13.52 13.30 -5.12
C ASN A 2 -14.27 12.87 -3.84
N GLU A 3 -14.62 13.82 -2.97
CA GLU A 3 -15.39 13.57 -1.75
C GLU A 3 -16.80 13.06 -2.06
N LEU A 4 -17.44 13.59 -3.11
CA LEU A 4 -18.76 13.17 -3.53
C LEU A 4 -18.73 11.74 -4.08
N LEU A 5 -17.73 11.41 -4.90
CA LEU A 5 -17.52 10.04 -5.36
C LEU A 5 -17.33 9.09 -4.18
N MET A 6 -16.51 9.48 -3.19
CA MET A 6 -16.31 8.67 -2.00
C MET A 6 -17.59 8.48 -1.20
N TRP A 7 -18.39 9.53 -1.03
CA TRP A 7 -19.69 9.43 -0.38
C TRP A 7 -20.61 8.43 -1.08
N HIS A 8 -20.67 8.45 -2.42
CA HIS A 8 -21.46 7.48 -3.18
C HIS A 8 -20.98 6.04 -2.97
N ILE A 9 -19.67 5.81 -2.95
CA ILE A 9 -19.08 4.48 -2.70
C ILE A 9 -19.43 3.98 -1.29
N LEU A 10 -19.25 4.83 -0.28
CA LEU A 10 -19.55 4.47 1.11
C LEU A 10 -21.05 4.21 1.31
N ARG A 11 -21.92 5.05 0.73
CA ARG A 11 -23.38 4.86 0.77
C ARG A 11 -23.78 3.54 0.13
N TRP A 12 -23.31 3.27 -1.09
CA TRP A 12 -23.59 2.02 -1.78
C TRP A 12 -23.11 0.80 -0.97
N GLY A 13 -21.94 0.90 -0.34
CA GLY A 13 -21.41 -0.14 0.54
C GLY A 13 -22.37 -0.46 1.70
N VAL A 14 -22.86 0.56 2.39
CA VAL A 14 -23.84 0.41 3.49
C VAL A 14 -25.15 -0.20 2.97
N GLU A 15 -25.66 0.28 1.84
CA GLU A 15 -26.90 -0.22 1.21
C GLU A 15 -26.79 -1.71 0.81
N ASN A 16 -25.58 -2.20 0.53
CA ASN A 16 -25.32 -3.61 0.18
C ASN A 16 -24.81 -4.44 1.38
N GLY A 17 -24.89 -3.92 2.60
CA GLY A 17 -24.57 -4.66 3.83
C GLY A 17 -23.08 -4.77 4.16
N TYR A 18 -22.20 -4.04 3.46
CA TYR A 18 -20.78 -3.98 3.78
C TYR A 18 -20.54 -3.11 5.03
N ARG A 19 -19.57 -3.51 5.85
CA ARG A 19 -19.24 -2.83 7.13
C ARG A 19 -17.87 -2.16 7.15
N VAL A 20 -17.00 -2.51 6.20
CA VAL A 20 -15.62 -2.04 6.16
C VAL A 20 -15.31 -1.61 4.75
N TYR A 21 -14.72 -0.42 4.62
CA TYR A 21 -14.13 0.06 3.39
C TYR A 21 -12.63 0.21 3.59
N ASP A 22 -11.84 -0.54 2.83
CA ASP A 22 -10.39 -0.47 2.86
C ASP A 22 -9.90 0.53 1.80
N PHE A 23 -9.40 1.68 2.26
CA PHE A 23 -8.80 2.68 1.37
C PHE A 23 -7.46 2.23 0.77
N GLY A 24 -6.90 1.11 1.22
CA GLY A 24 -5.59 0.61 0.82
C GLY A 24 -4.43 1.49 1.32
N GLY A 25 -3.28 1.38 0.66
CA GLY A 25 -2.04 2.05 1.09
C GLY A 25 -2.13 3.58 1.16
N ALA A 26 -1.48 4.16 2.18
CA ALA A 26 -1.44 5.60 2.43
C ALA A 26 -0.03 6.20 2.23
N GLY A 27 0.75 5.62 1.32
CA GLY A 27 2.13 6.04 1.05
C GLY A 27 3.10 5.67 2.18
N LYS A 28 4.33 6.19 2.09
CA LYS A 28 5.33 6.04 3.13
C LYS A 28 4.98 6.93 4.34
N PRO A 29 5.12 6.45 5.59
CA PRO A 29 4.74 7.21 6.78
C PRO A 29 5.54 8.51 6.97
N ASP A 30 6.79 8.51 6.54
CA ASP A 30 7.79 9.58 6.70
C ASP A 30 7.78 10.61 5.56
N GLU A 31 6.95 10.41 4.54
CA GLU A 31 6.80 11.33 3.41
C GLU A 31 5.42 11.99 3.44
N GLU A 32 5.36 13.30 3.18
CA GLU A 32 4.09 14.00 2.98
C GLU A 32 3.36 13.43 1.77
N TYR A 33 2.07 13.14 1.93
CA TYR A 33 1.31 12.47 0.89
C TYR A 33 -0.16 12.87 0.92
N GLY A 34 -0.58 13.79 0.05
CA GLY A 34 -1.93 14.35 0.06
C GLY A 34 -3.06 13.31 -0.11
N VAL A 35 -2.78 12.14 -0.70
CA VAL A 35 -3.74 11.03 -0.77
C VAL A 35 -4.01 10.44 0.62
N ARG A 36 -3.01 10.39 1.51
CA ARG A 36 -3.20 9.97 2.91
C ARG A 36 -4.12 10.95 3.64
N ASP A 37 -3.88 12.24 3.46
CA ASP A 37 -4.67 13.29 4.13
C ASP A 37 -6.10 13.32 3.60
N PHE A 38 -6.29 13.09 2.30
CA PHE A 38 -7.62 12.89 1.73
C PHE A 38 -8.36 11.71 2.39
N LYS A 39 -7.71 10.55 2.52
CA LYS A 39 -8.30 9.34 3.12
C LYS A 39 -8.62 9.52 4.61
N ALA A 40 -7.78 10.26 5.34
CA ALA A 40 -7.96 10.49 6.78
C ALA A 40 -9.26 11.23 7.13
N LYS A 41 -9.79 12.05 6.21
CA LYS A 41 -11.04 12.80 6.39
C LYS A 41 -12.27 11.92 6.62
N PHE A 42 -12.23 10.65 6.23
CA PHE A 42 -13.37 9.73 6.28
C PHE A 42 -13.45 8.91 7.59
N GLY A 43 -12.62 9.21 8.60
CA GLY A 43 -12.71 8.62 9.94
C GLY A 43 -12.24 7.17 10.04
N GLY A 44 -11.47 6.68 9.05
CA GLY A 44 -10.86 5.36 9.08
C GLY A 44 -9.69 5.25 10.08
N LYS A 45 -9.23 4.02 10.32
CA LYS A 45 -8.07 3.74 11.16
C LYS A 45 -6.80 3.61 10.31
N LEU A 46 -5.80 4.46 10.56
CA LEU A 46 -4.47 4.27 9.99
C LEU A 46 -3.78 3.08 10.66
N VAL A 47 -3.28 2.14 9.87
CA VAL A 47 -2.63 0.90 10.34
C VAL A 47 -1.32 0.65 9.60
N CYS A 48 -0.32 0.16 10.32
CA CYS A 48 1.00 -0.19 9.80
C CYS A 48 1.39 -1.59 10.29
N TYR A 49 0.91 -2.64 9.61
CA TYR A 49 1.14 -4.04 10.00
C TYR A 49 2.56 -4.57 9.70
N GLY A 50 3.40 -3.76 9.05
CA GLY A 50 4.75 -4.17 8.65
C GLY A 50 4.76 -5.07 7.41
N ARG A 51 5.94 -5.60 7.08
CA ARG A 51 6.14 -6.59 6.02
C ARG A 51 6.93 -7.75 6.61
N ASN A 52 6.45 -8.96 6.40
CA ASN A 52 7.10 -10.18 6.86
C ASN A 52 7.68 -10.92 5.67
N THR A 53 8.92 -11.40 5.80
CA THR A 53 9.59 -12.25 4.81
C THR A 53 9.89 -13.61 5.44
N CYS A 54 9.68 -14.68 4.68
CA CYS A 54 10.08 -16.02 5.07
C CYS A 54 11.22 -16.46 4.14
N GLU A 55 12.37 -16.83 4.71
CA GLU A 55 13.56 -17.20 3.95
C GLU A 55 13.89 -18.68 4.17
N HIS A 56 13.62 -19.51 3.18
CA HIS A 56 13.89 -20.96 3.25
C HIS A 56 15.34 -21.32 2.92
N ALA A 57 16.03 -20.51 2.11
CA ALA A 57 17.40 -20.76 1.66
C ALA A 57 18.20 -19.44 1.59
N PRO A 58 18.77 -18.97 2.71
CA PRO A 58 19.40 -17.64 2.80
C PRO A 58 20.54 -17.43 1.80
N PHE A 59 21.34 -18.46 1.54
CA PHE A 59 22.47 -18.38 0.61
C PHE A 59 22.03 -18.17 -0.84
N LEU A 60 21.03 -18.93 -1.30
CA LEU A 60 20.49 -18.81 -2.65
C LEU A 60 19.80 -17.46 -2.86
N LEU A 61 19.07 -16.97 -1.85
CA LEU A 61 18.46 -15.64 -1.88
C LEU A 61 19.52 -14.54 -2.00
N LYS A 62 20.64 -14.66 -1.27
CA LYS A 62 21.72 -13.68 -1.34
C LYS A 62 22.38 -13.65 -2.73
N ILE A 63 22.65 -14.81 -3.33
CA ILE A 63 23.22 -14.89 -4.69
C ILE A 63 22.26 -14.27 -5.71
N SER A 64 20.97 -14.58 -5.62
CA SER A 64 19.98 -14.06 -6.57
C SER A 64 19.81 -12.54 -6.45
N GLN A 65 19.85 -11.98 -5.23
CA GLN A 65 19.84 -10.54 -4.99
C GLN A 65 21.05 -9.83 -5.62
N ILE A 66 22.26 -10.39 -5.44
CA ILE A 66 23.49 -9.85 -6.05
C ILE A 66 23.39 -9.90 -7.58
N GLY A 67 23.01 -11.05 -8.15
CA GLY A 67 22.83 -11.22 -9.58
C GLY A 67 21.82 -10.23 -10.16
N TYR A 68 20.66 -10.07 -9.51
CA TYR A 68 19.65 -9.10 -9.90
C TYR A 68 20.18 -7.66 -9.90
N GLN A 69 20.93 -7.25 -8.87
CA GLN A 69 21.50 -5.90 -8.80
C GLN A 69 22.50 -5.63 -9.93
N LEU A 70 23.36 -6.60 -10.26
CA LEU A 70 24.31 -6.48 -11.37
C LEU A 70 23.59 -6.34 -12.71
N VAL A 71 22.61 -7.21 -12.98
CA VAL A 71 21.81 -7.17 -14.21
C VAL A 71 21.03 -5.85 -14.30
N ARG A 72 20.37 -5.44 -13.22
CA ARG A 72 19.62 -4.17 -13.19
C ARG A 72 20.53 -2.99 -13.49
N ARG A 73 21.74 -2.94 -12.91
CA ARG A 73 22.71 -1.87 -13.16
C ARG A 73 23.16 -1.83 -14.62
N PHE A 74 23.38 -2.99 -15.24
CA PHE A 74 23.73 -3.07 -16.67
C PHE A 74 22.60 -2.66 -17.60
N LEU A 75 21.35 -3.01 -17.28
CA LEU A 75 20.18 -2.71 -18.12
C LEU A 75 19.61 -1.30 -17.92
N SER A 76 19.91 -0.66 -16.78
CA SER A 76 19.45 0.70 -16.45
C SER A 76 20.52 1.78 -16.72
N GLY A 77 21.67 1.39 -17.25
CA GLY A 77 22.77 2.26 -17.63
C GLY A 77 22.81 2.56 -19.11
#